data_AF-A0A1H6TIE1-F1
#
_entry.id   AF-A0A1H6TIE1-F1
#
_cell.length_a   1.000
_cell.length_b   1.000
_cell.length_c   1.000
_cell.angle_alpha   90.00
_cell.angle_beta   90.00
_cell.angle_gamma   90.00
#
_symmetry.space_group_name_H-M   'P 1'
#
loop_
_entity.id
_entity.type
_entity.pdbx_description
1 polymer ?
#
loop_
_entity_poly.entity_id
_entity_poly.type
_entity_poly.pdbx_seq_one_letter_code
_entity_poly.pdbx_strand_id
1 'polypeptide(L)'
;MPYQGDTTHAPSTPALPAARTVRVIPAVDLFLGTVTFPGGNGTKHFRYPEPRLIAQALAQAVRPTQWCEASATLTVTVAAAGKREGVARHFALCHVEPA
;
A
#
# COMPACT_ATOMS: atom_id res chain seq x y z
N MET A 1 11.44 -42.81 -36.09
CA MET A 1 11.63 -42.38 -34.69
C MET A 1 10.67 -41.22 -34.42
N PRO A 2 9.56 -41.40 -33.66
CA PRO A 2 8.72 -40.27 -33.27
C PRO A 2 9.27 -39.65 -31.97
N TYR A 3 9.47 -38.33 -31.97
CA TYR A 3 9.83 -37.57 -30.76
C TYR A 3 8.53 -37.22 -30.03
N GLN A 4 8.38 -37.76 -28.83
CA GLN A 4 7.27 -37.48 -27.93
C GLN A 4 7.58 -36.15 -27.23
N GLY A 5 6.88 -35.09 -27.62
CA GLY A 5 6.96 -33.79 -26.96
C GLY A 5 6.26 -33.86 -25.61
N ASP A 6 7.03 -34.00 -24.54
CA ASP A 6 6.54 -33.88 -23.17
C ASP A 6 6.17 -32.41 -22.91
N THR A 7 4.93 -32.03 -23.22
CA THR A 7 4.38 -30.75 -22.77
C THR A 7 3.99 -30.93 -21.31
N THR A 8 4.97 -30.74 -20.42
CA THR A 8 4.73 -30.66 -18.98
C THR A 8 3.81 -29.47 -18.70
N HIS A 9 2.56 -29.77 -18.37
CA HIS A 9 1.59 -28.77 -17.95
C HIS A 9 1.97 -28.31 -16.54
N ALA A 10 2.48 -27.08 -16.42
CA ALA A 10 2.77 -26.50 -15.12
C ALA A 10 1.47 -26.41 -14.30
N PRO A 11 1.47 -26.81 -13.02
CA PRO A 11 0.30 -26.64 -12.17
C PRO A 11 0.00 -25.14 -12.02
N SER A 12 -1.18 -24.74 -12.44
CA SER A 12 -1.72 -23.41 -12.13
C SER A 12 -2.08 -23.41 -10.66
N THR A 13 -1.19 -22.90 -9.82
CA THR A 13 -1.51 -22.60 -8.42
C THR A 13 -2.70 -21.65 -8.42
N PRO A 14 -3.81 -21.94 -7.72
CA PRO A 14 -4.90 -20.99 -7.59
C PRO A 14 -4.36 -19.71 -6.95
N ALA A 15 -4.35 -18.63 -7.72
CA ALA A 15 -3.99 -17.32 -7.21
C ALA A 15 -5.02 -16.95 -6.14
N LEU A 16 -4.57 -16.88 -4.88
CA LEU A 16 -5.32 -16.24 -3.81
C LEU A 16 -5.80 -14.88 -4.34
N PRO A 17 -7.05 -14.47 -4.07
CA PRO A 17 -7.55 -13.18 -4.51
C PRO A 17 -6.56 -12.11 -4.06
N ALA A 18 -5.88 -11.48 -5.03
CA ALA A 18 -4.85 -10.51 -4.75
C ALA A 18 -5.45 -9.44 -3.84
N ALA A 19 -4.86 -9.24 -2.65
CA ALA A 19 -5.29 -8.21 -1.73
C ALA A 19 -5.41 -6.90 -2.51
N ARG A 20 -6.63 -6.35 -2.60
CA ARG A 20 -6.96 -5.25 -3.50
C ARG A 20 -6.18 -4.02 -3.06
N THR A 21 -5.05 -3.78 -3.72
CA THR A 21 -4.20 -2.62 -3.49
C THR A 21 -4.71 -1.49 -4.37
N VAL A 22 -5.09 -0.37 -3.77
CA VAL A 22 -5.64 0.80 -4.45
C VAL A 22 -4.73 2.00 -4.31
N ARG A 23 -4.70 2.88 -5.31
CA ARG A 23 -3.97 4.15 -5.21
C ARG A 23 -4.83 5.16 -4.44
N VAL A 24 -4.22 5.88 -3.51
CA VAL A 24 -4.90 6.84 -2.64
C VAL A 24 -4.12 8.15 -2.54
N ILE A 25 -4.83 9.22 -2.20
CA ILE A 25 -4.23 10.52 -1.85
C ILE A 25 -4.50 10.74 -0.36
N PRO A 26 -3.55 10.39 0.53
CA PRO A 26 -3.75 10.53 1.96
C PRO A 26 -3.51 11.98 2.41
N ALA A 27 -4.39 12.48 3.27
CA ALA A 27 -4.15 13.64 4.10
C ALA A 27 -3.71 13.18 5.50
N VAL A 28 -2.77 13.91 6.10
CA VAL A 28 -2.27 13.63 7.45
C VAL A 28 -2.53 14.84 8.32
N ASP A 29 -3.35 14.66 9.35
CA ASP A 29 -3.54 15.64 10.40
C ASP A 29 -2.54 15.37 11.53
N LEU A 30 -1.54 16.25 11.65
CA LEU A 30 -0.49 16.14 12.66
C LEU A 30 -0.96 16.51 14.07
N PHE A 31 -2.05 17.28 14.19
CA PHE A 31 -2.61 17.68 15.48
C PHE A 31 -3.46 16.55 16.07
N LEU A 32 -4.30 15.93 15.24
CA LEU A 32 -5.16 14.80 15.65
C LEU A 32 -4.47 13.43 15.53
N GLY A 33 -3.31 13.37 14.87
CA GLY A 33 -2.60 12.13 14.58
C GLY A 33 -3.38 11.18 13.68
N THR A 34 -4.19 11.73 12.78
CA THR A 34 -5.06 10.96 11.89
C THR A 34 -4.55 10.97 10.46
N VAL A 35 -4.79 9.86 9.76
CA VAL A 35 -4.53 9.70 8.33
C VAL A 35 -5.87 9.44 7.66
N THR A 36 -6.20 10.23 6.64
CA THR A 36 -7.49 10.14 5.95
C THR A 36 -7.30 10.02 4.46
N PHE A 37 -8.16 9.23 3.80
CA PHE A 37 -8.19 9.17 2.33
C PHE A 37 -9.56 8.68 1.84
N PRO A 38 -9.93 8.98 0.58
CA PRO A 38 -11.17 8.50 0.00
C PRO A 38 -11.17 6.96 -0.10
N GLY A 39 -12.24 6.34 0.37
CA GLY A 39 -12.57 4.94 0.19
C GLY A 39 -13.87 4.76 -0.60
N GLY A 40 -14.18 3.51 -0.98
CA GLY A 40 -15.35 3.21 -1.82
C GLY A 40 -16.70 3.62 -1.22
N ASN A 41 -16.78 3.77 0.11
CA ASN A 41 -17.99 4.14 0.86
C ASN A 41 -17.85 5.45 1.65
N GLY A 42 -16.91 6.32 1.27
CA GLY A 42 -16.66 7.60 1.95
C GLY A 42 -15.21 7.76 2.40
N THR A 43 -14.93 8.82 3.15
CA THR A 43 -13.58 9.06 3.69
C THR A 43 -13.27 8.05 4.78
N LYS A 44 -12.13 7.36 4.66
CA LYS A 44 -11.62 6.49 5.70
C LYS A 44 -10.72 7.27 6.63
N HIS A 45 -10.81 6.96 7.92
CA HIS A 45 -10.02 7.59 8.98
C HIS A 45 -9.23 6.54 9.73
N PHE A 46 -7.94 6.80 9.92
CA PHE A 46 -7.02 5.92 10.63
C PHE A 46 -6.15 6.71 11.60
N ARG A 47 -5.52 6.02 12.56
CA ARG A 47 -4.43 6.54 13.39
C ARG A 47 -3.11 5.90 13.01
N TYR A 48 -2.04 6.65 13.27
CA TYR A 48 -0.68 6.14 13.27
C TYR A 48 0.08 6.82 14.42
N PRO A 49 0.85 6.07 15.25
CA PRO A 49 1.52 6.64 16.43
C PRO A 49 2.48 7.79 16.12
N GLU A 50 3.12 7.78 14.94
CA GLU A 50 4.10 8.77 14.54
C GLU A 50 3.71 9.43 13.19
N PRO A 51 2.62 10.23 13.15
CA PRO A 51 2.05 10.75 11.90
C PRO A 51 3.05 11.62 11.11
N ARG A 52 4.04 12.19 11.81
CA ARG A 52 5.14 12.95 11.21
C ARG A 52 5.98 12.10 10.25
N LEU A 53 6.18 10.81 10.51
CA LEU A 53 6.92 9.93 9.59
C LEU A 53 6.17 9.73 8.27
N ILE A 54 4.84 9.63 8.33
CA ILE A 54 4.01 9.54 7.13
C ILE A 54 4.07 10.86 6.36
N ALA A 55 3.92 12.00 7.03
CA ALA A 55 4.00 13.31 6.39
C ALA A 55 5.37 13.54 5.71
N GLN A 56 6.47 13.17 6.37
CA GLN A 56 7.81 13.24 5.80
C GLN A 56 7.98 12.31 4.58
N ALA A 57 7.44 11.09 4.65
CA ALA A 57 7.49 10.17 3.52
C ALA A 57 6.67 10.69 2.33
N LEU A 58 5.48 11.25 2.58
CA LEU A 58 4.62 11.83 1.54
C LEU A 58 5.29 13.03 0.86
N ALA A 59 5.99 13.87 1.61
CA ALA A 59 6.75 15.00 1.05
C ALA A 59 7.89 14.56 0.09
N GLN A 60 8.34 13.30 0.19
CA GLN A 60 9.39 12.71 -0.64
C GLN A 60 8.87 11.63 -1.60
N ALA A 61 7.55 11.52 -1.75
CA ALA A 61 6.93 10.46 -2.54
C ALA A 61 7.25 10.64 -4.04
N VAL A 62 7.68 9.55 -4.69
CA VAL A 62 8.04 9.51 -6.12
C VAL A 62 7.11 8.61 -6.95
N ARG A 63 6.11 8.02 -6.31
CA ARG A 63 5.05 7.21 -6.91
C ARG A 63 3.73 7.52 -6.18
N PRO A 64 2.57 7.28 -6.82
CA PRO A 64 1.29 7.32 -6.13
C PRO A 64 1.28 6.38 -4.92
N THR A 65 0.82 6.89 -3.78
CA THR A 65 0.68 6.12 -2.55
C THR A 65 -0.32 4.99 -2.74
N GLN A 66 -0.01 3.83 -2.16
CA GLN A 66 -0.84 2.64 -2.27
C GLN A 66 -1.44 2.27 -0.91
N TRP A 67 -2.65 1.75 -0.93
CA TRP A 67 -3.36 1.27 0.24
C TRP A 67 -3.78 -0.18 0.02
N CYS A 68 -3.41 -1.06 0.95
CA CYS A 68 -3.88 -2.43 1.01
C CYS A 68 -4.89 -2.57 2.15
N GLU A 69 -6.16 -2.79 1.80
CA GLU A 69 -7.23 -2.97 2.78
C GLU A 69 -6.99 -4.19 3.67
N ALA A 70 -6.57 -5.31 3.07
CA ALA A 70 -6.44 -6.59 3.77
C ALA A 70 -5.39 -6.56 4.89
N SER A 71 -4.33 -5.76 4.72
CA SER A 71 -3.26 -5.62 5.71
C SER A 71 -3.29 -4.28 6.45
N ALA A 72 -4.33 -3.46 6.22
CA ALA A 72 -4.42 -2.09 6.72
C ALA A 72 -3.12 -1.28 6.55
N THR A 73 -2.44 -1.44 5.41
CA THR A 73 -1.09 -0.90 5.18
C THR A 73 -1.09 0.19 4.12
N LEU A 74 -0.54 1.35 4.48
CA LEU A 74 -0.23 2.43 3.55
C LEU A 74 1.23 2.29 3.08
N THR A 75 1.43 2.20 1.77
CA THR A 75 2.75 2.12 1.15
C THR A 75 3.08 3.43 0.46
N VAL A 76 4.12 4.10 0.92
CA VAL A 76 4.67 5.31 0.32
C VAL A 76 6.04 5.01 -0.28
N THR A 77 6.19 5.14 -1.58
CA THR A 77 7.49 4.96 -2.24
C THR A 77 8.22 6.30 -2.28
N VAL A 78 9.34 6.39 -1.56
CA VAL A 78 10.12 7.62 -1.42
C VAL A 78 11.38 7.61 -2.28
N ALA A 79 11.88 8.79 -2.64
CA ALA A 79 13.17 8.93 -3.30
C ALA A 79 14.30 8.32 -2.44
N ALA A 80 15.25 7.65 -3.08
CA ALA A 80 16.46 7.18 -2.42
C ALA A 80 17.65 7.25 -3.39
N ALA A 81 18.83 7.60 -2.85
CA ALA A 81 20.04 7.71 -3.64
C ALA A 81 20.37 6.36 -4.33
N GLY A 82 20.66 6.41 -5.63
CA GLY A 82 20.97 5.23 -6.44
C GLY A 82 19.78 4.30 -6.73
N LYS A 83 18.54 4.68 -6.37
CA LYS A 83 17.33 3.87 -6.59
C LYS A 83 16.32 4.64 -7.43
N ARG A 84 16.37 4.47 -8.75
CA ARG A 84 15.44 5.12 -9.71
C ARG A 84 13.97 4.82 -9.41
N GLU A 85 13.68 3.61 -8.94
CA GLU A 85 12.33 3.17 -8.56
C GLU A 85 11.87 3.70 -7.19
N GLY A 86 12.77 4.32 -6.42
CA GLY A 86 12.55 4.68 -5.02
C GLY A 86 12.61 3.48 -4.07
N VAL A 87 12.24 3.70 -2.81
CA VAL A 87 12.17 2.70 -1.76
C VAL A 87 10.79 2.76 -1.10
N ALA A 88 10.12 1.60 -1.00
CA ALA A 88 8.82 1.51 -0.35
C ALA A 88 8.96 1.61 1.18
N ARG A 89 8.16 2.49 1.78
CA ARG A 89 7.93 2.58 3.23
C ARG A 89 6.51 2.11 3.52
N HIS A 90 6.38 1.22 4.49
CA HIS A 90 5.11 0.61 4.87
C HIS A 90 4.68 1.12 6.23
N PHE A 91 3.44 1.59 6.33
CA PHE A 91 2.84 2.11 7.55
C PHE A 91 1.58 1.30 7.85
N ALA A 92 1.60 0.51 8.92
CA ALA A 92 0.42 -0.19 9.40
C ALA A 92 -0.47 0.81 10.14
N LEU A 93 -1.68 1.03 9.63
CA LEU A 93 -2.62 1.99 10.16
C LEU A 93 -3.66 1.30 11.03
N CYS A 94 -4.07 1.95 12.12
CA CYS A 94 -5.13 1.46 12.99
C CYS A 94 -6.45 2.16 12.65
N HIS A 95 -7.56 1.42 12.56
CA HIS A 95 -8.87 2.05 12.43
C HIS A 95 -9.17 2.92 13.65
N VAL A 96 -9.79 4.08 13.42
CA VAL A 96 -10.46 4.82 14.48
C VAL A 96 -11.84 4.19 14.64
N GLU A 97 -12.13 3.56 15.77
CA GLU A 97 -13.53 3.22 16.07
C GLU A 97 -14.34 4.51 16.19
N PRO A 98 -15.53 4.60 15.58
CA PRO A 98 -16.45 5.69 15.88
C PRO A 98 -16.91 5.56 17.34
N ALA A 99 -16.83 6.67 18.07
CA ALA A 99 -17.34 6.79 19.43
C ALA A 99 -18.88 6.75 19.47
#